data_AF-A0A6P8N0H5-F1
#
_entry.id   AF-A0A6P8N0H5-F1
#
_cell.length_a   1.000
_cell.length_b   1.000
_cell.length_c   1.000
_cell.angle_alpha   90.00
_cell.angle_beta   90.00
_cell.angle_gamma   90.00
#
_symmetry.space_group_name_H-M   'P 1'
#
loop_
_entity.id
_entity.type
_entity.pdbx_description
1 polymer ?
#
loop_
_entity_poly.entity_id
_entity_poly.type
_entity_poly.pdbx_seq_one_letter_code
_entity_poly.pdbx_strand_id
1 'polypeptide(L)'
;MSNNMEPEEDEISLDSNVPETITEMSDPIEKPNLKVRRRNVIETVNFVSKEETSDTKSDVPLVRMSDSTKAWCDNIMPQIPDIADFSLSGKQNGALNHEDDNSLLEHNFGDTEPLTNRERMKISVIRGSVANPNLTLGELKLLGCSSEGLVNDDIRRALWPTLLRLSEETTFSVTGLETIHSHIPNEVYQQILKDVARSGSHISQNATQHEIDHFHEQLTQLMCWVLHKHSMLNYYQGYNDIAATVLLVMGLEKGLRVLESISLEFLERFMEKTMEKVNQELFYIFALLERVHPTLLEHLENVELFPHFALAEYTTWYAHKYAENRKLLHRLFDYFLGSPPLMPLYLSTVIVAHRATEIFNTTPDMGHTHKVLCTLPDDLPFETLLVEAKNLYREYPPESISNDVREFDRKRKCKEQEWKAKAEASRQEREKQRQLRIVKSAPRIPYRIRSYKTITVVTILALGLYAFLRSSSGLN
;
A
#
# COMPACT_ATOMS: atom_id res chain seq x y z
N MET A 1 -60.51 -47.88 -3.00
CA MET A 1 -61.64 -48.57 -3.67
C MET A 1 -61.40 -48.45 -5.16
N SER A 2 -61.14 -49.46 -5.96
CA SER A 2 -60.81 -50.88 -5.80
C SER A 2 -60.30 -51.34 -7.18
N ASN A 3 -59.66 -52.50 -7.19
CA ASN A 3 -59.34 -53.38 -8.33
C ASN A 3 -58.05 -53.09 -9.08
N ASN A 4 -57.31 -54.11 -9.52
CA ASN A 4 -56.93 -55.43 -8.98
C ASN A 4 -55.97 -56.02 -10.02
N MET A 5 -55.02 -56.84 -9.53
CA MET A 5 -54.44 -58.04 -10.18
C MET A 5 -53.52 -57.90 -11.42
N GLU A 6 -52.24 -58.23 -11.16
CA GLU A 6 -51.27 -58.98 -11.99
C GLU A 6 -51.81 -60.37 -12.46
N PRO A 7 -51.07 -61.29 -13.14
CA PRO A 7 -49.62 -61.36 -13.54
C PRO A 7 -49.34 -61.95 -14.95
N GLU A 8 -48.05 -62.08 -15.35
CA GLU A 8 -47.45 -63.19 -16.16
C GLU A 8 -45.91 -62.91 -16.29
N GLU A 9 -45.04 -63.72 -15.67
CA GLU A 9 -44.29 -64.91 -16.19
C GLU A 9 -43.13 -64.54 -17.15
N ASP A 10 -41.86 -64.66 -16.71
CA ASP A 10 -40.89 -65.77 -16.98
C ASP A 10 -39.89 -65.35 -18.10
N GLU A 11 -38.60 -65.66 -18.18
CA GLU A 11 -37.71 -66.67 -17.58
C GLU A 11 -36.24 -66.33 -17.96
N ILE A 12 -35.26 -66.81 -17.16
CA ILE A 12 -33.94 -67.39 -17.56
C ILE A 12 -32.85 -66.46 -18.15
N SER A 13 -31.55 -66.56 -17.84
CA SER A 13 -30.69 -67.26 -16.85
C SER A 13 -29.25 -66.81 -17.15
N LEU A 14 -28.36 -66.70 -16.17
CA LEU A 14 -26.92 -66.80 -16.45
C LEU A 14 -26.20 -67.47 -15.28
N ASP A 15 -25.40 -68.44 -15.71
CA ASP A 15 -24.86 -69.54 -14.95
C ASP A 15 -23.63 -69.19 -14.12
N SER A 16 -23.35 -70.12 -13.21
CA SER A 16 -22.45 -70.06 -12.05
C SER A 16 -21.08 -70.74 -12.25
N ASN A 17 -20.20 -70.56 -11.25
CA ASN A 17 -19.02 -71.37 -10.83
C ASN A 17 -17.65 -71.01 -11.47
N VAL A 18 -16.62 -70.45 -10.80
CA VAL A 18 -15.87 -70.75 -9.52
C VAL A 18 -15.08 -72.09 -9.67
N PRO A 19 -13.79 -72.29 -9.24
CA PRO A 19 -13.15 -71.80 -7.99
C PRO A 19 -11.60 -71.55 -7.91
N GLU A 20 -11.20 -70.95 -6.76
CA GLU A 20 -10.01 -71.22 -5.90
C GLU A 20 -8.56 -70.83 -6.34
N THR A 21 -7.59 -70.43 -5.48
CA THR A 21 -7.38 -70.49 -4.01
C THR A 21 -6.23 -69.52 -3.54
N ILE A 22 -6.42 -68.90 -2.35
CA ILE A 22 -5.48 -68.63 -1.21
C ILE A 22 -4.19 -67.79 -1.41
N THR A 23 -4.01 -66.68 -0.66
CA THR A 23 -3.17 -66.54 0.58
C THR A 23 -3.14 -65.08 1.08
N GLU A 24 -3.24 -64.90 2.39
CA GLU A 24 -3.34 -63.65 3.16
C GLU A 24 -2.06 -62.81 3.33
N MET A 25 -2.30 -61.50 3.53
CA MET A 25 -1.64 -60.52 4.42
C MET A 25 -0.17 -60.11 4.25
N SER A 26 0.04 -58.84 3.87
CA SER A 26 0.76 -57.82 4.68
C SER A 26 0.89 -56.47 3.93
N ASP A 27 0.38 -55.39 4.53
CA ASP A 27 0.72 -53.98 4.23
C ASP A 27 2.22 -53.72 4.52
N PRO A 28 2.94 -52.77 3.84
CA PRO A 28 2.68 -51.34 4.04
C PRO A 28 3.10 -50.33 2.93
N ILE A 29 2.50 -49.13 3.01
CA ILE A 29 3.00 -47.79 2.58
C ILE A 29 3.17 -47.53 1.07
N GLU A 30 2.23 -46.77 0.49
CA GLU A 30 2.40 -46.09 -0.80
C GLU A 30 2.65 -44.58 -0.64
N LYS A 31 3.78 -44.12 -1.19
CA LYS A 31 4.01 -42.74 -1.64
C LYS A 31 3.36 -42.55 -3.01
N PRO A 32 2.74 -41.40 -3.35
CA PRO A 32 2.51 -41.06 -4.74
C PRO A 32 3.57 -40.10 -5.27
N ASN A 33 4.24 -40.57 -6.31
CA ASN A 33 5.20 -39.86 -7.16
C ASN A 33 4.56 -38.68 -7.92
N LEU A 34 5.33 -37.61 -8.05
CA LEU A 34 5.15 -36.56 -9.04
C LEU A 34 5.09 -37.15 -10.46
N LYS A 35 4.06 -36.80 -11.22
CA LYS A 35 4.10 -36.82 -12.69
C LYS A 35 3.72 -35.45 -13.25
N VAL A 36 4.76 -34.78 -13.72
CA VAL A 36 4.78 -33.64 -14.63
C VAL A 36 3.81 -33.90 -15.80
N ARG A 37 2.82 -33.02 -15.97
CA ARG A 37 1.97 -32.97 -17.16
C ARG A 37 2.28 -31.68 -17.92
N ARG A 38 3.23 -31.75 -18.85
CA ARG A 38 3.36 -30.77 -19.94
C ARG A 38 2.09 -30.83 -20.79
N ARG A 39 1.44 -29.69 -21.03
CA ARG A 39 0.58 -29.48 -22.21
C ARG A 39 0.50 -28.00 -22.58
N ASN A 40 1.02 -27.76 -23.78
CA ASN A 40 0.63 -26.82 -24.82
C ASN A 40 0.79 -25.32 -24.56
N VAL A 41 1.92 -24.83 -25.08
CA VAL A 41 2.18 -23.47 -25.55
C VAL A 41 1.06 -23.04 -26.51
N ILE A 42 0.40 -21.93 -26.21
CA ILE A 42 -0.44 -21.20 -27.17
C ILE A 42 0.40 -20.02 -27.63
N GLU A 43 0.73 -20.03 -28.92
CA GLU A 43 1.45 -18.97 -29.64
C GLU A 43 0.62 -17.68 -29.60
N THR A 44 1.25 -16.59 -29.18
CA THR A 44 0.73 -15.22 -29.29
C THR A 44 0.65 -14.82 -30.77
N VAL A 45 -0.57 -14.72 -31.28
CA VAL A 45 -0.86 -14.18 -32.62
C VAL A 45 -0.75 -12.65 -32.57
N ASN A 46 0.26 -12.12 -33.26
CA ASN A 46 0.40 -10.70 -33.58
C ASN A 46 -0.71 -10.28 -34.54
N PHE A 47 -1.60 -9.39 -34.10
CA PHE A 47 -2.43 -8.59 -35.01
C PHE A 47 -1.76 -7.24 -35.23
N VAL A 48 -1.09 -7.10 -36.38
CA VAL A 48 -0.67 -5.82 -36.96
C VAL A 48 -1.77 -5.39 -37.92
N SER A 49 -2.44 -4.29 -37.62
CA SER A 49 -3.24 -3.54 -38.58
C SER A 49 -2.48 -2.28 -38.93
N LYS A 50 -2.09 -2.16 -40.20
CA LYS A 50 -1.54 -0.95 -40.82
C LYS A 50 -2.57 0.18 -40.76
N GLU A 51 -2.16 1.35 -40.29
CA GLU A 51 -2.60 2.63 -40.83
C GLU A 51 -1.48 3.67 -40.60
N GLU A 52 -0.96 4.20 -41.71
CA GLU A 52 -0.03 5.33 -41.74
C GLU A 52 -0.84 6.62 -41.62
N THR A 53 -0.51 7.50 -40.66
CA THR A 53 -0.14 8.92 -40.89
C THR A 53 -0.07 9.74 -39.58
N SER A 54 0.95 10.60 -39.55
CA SER A 54 1.23 11.75 -38.66
C SER A 54 1.99 11.51 -37.35
N ASP A 55 3.12 12.23 -37.25
CA ASP A 55 4.11 12.25 -36.17
C ASP A 55 3.49 12.47 -34.78
N THR A 56 3.46 11.41 -33.99
CA THR A 56 3.50 11.50 -32.53
C THR A 56 4.51 10.46 -32.07
N LYS A 57 5.58 10.89 -31.39
CA LYS A 57 6.51 9.99 -30.69
C LYS A 57 5.64 9.06 -29.83
N SER A 58 5.60 7.77 -30.18
CA SER A 58 4.81 6.81 -29.40
C SER A 58 5.48 6.64 -28.04
N ASP A 59 4.84 7.15 -26.99
CA ASP A 59 5.27 7.01 -25.60
C ASP A 59 5.15 5.54 -25.18
N VAL A 60 6.21 4.76 -25.43
CA VAL A 60 6.37 3.45 -24.81
C VAL A 60 6.80 3.69 -23.35
N PRO A 61 6.04 3.23 -22.34
CA PRO A 61 6.41 3.42 -20.94
C PRO A 61 7.82 2.87 -20.65
N LEU A 62 8.61 3.55 -19.81
CA LEU A 62 10.01 3.15 -19.53
C LEU A 62 10.15 1.75 -18.97
N VAL A 63 9.15 1.31 -18.20
CA VAL A 63 9.03 -0.05 -17.68
C VAL A 63 9.04 -1.10 -18.80
N ARG A 64 8.65 -0.73 -20.03
CA ARG A 64 8.63 -1.59 -21.22
C ARG A 64 9.85 -1.43 -22.13
N MET A 65 10.77 -0.51 -21.85
CA MET A 65 11.95 -0.31 -22.66
C MET A 65 13.05 -1.34 -22.35
N SER A 66 13.78 -1.76 -23.38
CA SER A 66 14.91 -2.70 -23.24
C SER A 66 16.06 -2.04 -22.48
N ASP A 67 16.70 -2.81 -21.60
CA ASP A 67 17.90 -2.39 -20.88
C ASP A 67 19.07 -2.04 -21.82
N SER A 68 19.08 -2.57 -23.05
CA SER A 68 20.08 -2.27 -24.08
C SER A 68 19.94 -0.88 -24.73
N THR A 69 18.88 -0.14 -24.42
CA THR A 69 18.64 1.21 -24.95
C THR A 69 19.73 2.16 -24.43
N LYS A 70 20.27 3.07 -25.27
CA LYS A 70 21.25 4.07 -24.81
C LYS A 70 20.70 4.91 -23.67
N ALA A 71 21.50 5.20 -22.65
CA ALA A 71 21.11 6.03 -21.50
C ALA A 71 20.78 7.46 -21.91
N TRP A 72 21.57 8.04 -22.82
CA TRP A 72 21.45 9.44 -23.24
C TRP A 72 20.49 9.59 -24.42
N CYS A 73 19.34 10.23 -24.20
CA CYS A 73 18.32 10.41 -25.24
C CYS A 73 18.78 11.36 -26.36
N ASP A 74 19.54 12.41 -26.02
CA ASP A 74 19.93 13.48 -26.96
C ASP A 74 21.44 13.50 -27.26
N ASN A 75 22.17 12.44 -26.87
CA ASN A 75 23.65 12.41 -26.79
C ASN A 75 24.27 13.51 -25.90
N ILE A 76 23.45 14.26 -25.15
CA ILE A 76 23.90 15.20 -24.12
C ILE A 76 24.17 14.40 -22.85
N MET A 77 25.40 14.49 -22.36
CA MET A 77 25.86 13.78 -21.18
C MET A 77 25.70 14.70 -19.97
N PRO A 78 25.03 14.26 -18.88
CA PRO A 78 24.85 15.11 -17.72
C PRO A 78 26.21 15.35 -17.06
N GLN A 79 26.48 16.62 -16.71
CA GLN A 79 27.67 16.95 -15.94
C GLN A 79 27.42 16.66 -14.47
N ILE A 80 28.24 15.78 -13.90
CA ILE A 80 28.25 15.52 -12.46
C ILE A 80 29.22 16.52 -11.80
N PRO A 81 28.77 17.36 -10.85
CA PRO A 81 29.63 18.31 -10.12
C PRO A 81 30.85 17.66 -9.48
N ASP A 82 32.01 18.35 -9.38
CA ASP A 82 33.31 17.75 -9.01
C ASP A 82 33.55 17.59 -7.49
N ILE A 83 34.41 16.63 -7.04
CA ILE A 83 34.60 16.27 -5.60
C ILE A 83 35.10 17.48 -4.78
N ALA A 84 35.92 18.33 -5.41
CA ALA A 84 36.40 19.57 -4.80
C ALA A 84 35.29 20.61 -4.60
N ASP A 85 34.26 20.58 -5.46
CA ASP A 85 33.11 21.46 -5.34
C ASP A 85 32.22 21.07 -4.16
N PHE A 86 32.16 19.80 -3.70
CA PHE A 86 31.32 19.42 -2.53
C PHE A 86 31.71 20.10 -1.22
N SER A 87 32.93 20.66 -1.12
CA SER A 87 33.35 21.45 0.05
C SER A 87 32.80 22.89 0.01
N LEU A 88 32.29 23.32 -1.15
CA LEU A 88 31.83 24.68 -1.46
C LEU A 88 30.41 24.71 -2.08
N SER A 89 29.87 23.58 -2.56
CA SER A 89 28.66 23.44 -3.39
C SER A 89 27.38 23.16 -2.62
N GLY A 90 27.44 23.12 -1.28
CA GLY A 90 26.25 23.32 -0.46
C GLY A 90 25.54 24.66 -0.74
N LYS A 91 26.13 25.53 -1.58
CA LYS A 91 25.69 26.88 -1.95
C LYS A 91 25.09 27.02 -3.35
N GLN A 92 24.93 25.94 -4.12
CA GLN A 92 24.31 26.02 -5.45
C GLN A 92 23.25 24.93 -5.62
N ASN A 93 22.21 25.01 -4.79
CA ASN A 93 20.92 24.42 -5.15
C ASN A 93 20.27 25.34 -6.20
N GLY A 94 19.84 24.76 -7.31
CA GLY A 94 19.24 25.48 -8.44
C GLY A 94 17.95 26.19 -8.06
N ALA A 95 18.08 27.48 -7.75
CA ALA A 95 17.02 28.48 -7.83
C ALA A 95 17.46 29.50 -8.87
N LEU A 96 16.66 29.74 -9.90
CA LEU A 96 16.92 30.82 -10.85
C LEU A 96 15.84 31.90 -10.76
N ASN A 97 16.37 33.13 -10.62
CA ASN A 97 15.79 34.42 -11.01
C ASN A 97 14.82 35.13 -10.04
N HIS A 98 15.31 35.46 -8.85
CA HIS A 98 15.13 36.80 -8.28
C HIS A 98 16.28 37.07 -7.29
N GLU A 99 17.04 38.14 -7.50
CA GLU A 99 18.34 38.41 -6.83
C GLU A 99 18.28 38.72 -5.32
N ASP A 100 17.14 38.55 -4.63
CA ASP A 100 16.99 39.05 -3.24
C ASP A 100 16.67 38.02 -2.14
N ASP A 101 16.48 36.72 -2.41
CA ASP A 101 16.01 35.75 -1.38
C ASP A 101 16.92 34.52 -1.14
N ASN A 102 18.22 34.70 -1.31
CA ASN A 102 19.22 33.61 -1.28
C ASN A 102 19.56 33.05 0.13
N SER A 103 18.67 33.15 1.13
CA SER A 103 19.01 32.77 2.53
C SER A 103 17.98 31.94 3.29
N LEU A 104 16.88 31.53 2.66
CA LEU A 104 15.70 31.07 3.40
C LEU A 104 15.31 29.63 3.12
N LEU A 105 16.24 28.70 2.84
CA LEU A 105 16.05 27.24 2.95
C LEU A 105 17.38 26.50 3.31
N GLU A 106 18.43 27.24 3.69
CA GLU A 106 19.81 26.74 3.82
C GLU A 106 20.16 26.16 5.21
N HIS A 107 19.20 25.97 6.12
CA HIS A 107 19.50 25.35 7.41
C HIS A 107 19.46 23.82 7.38
N ASN A 108 20.60 23.25 6.96
CA ASN A 108 21.21 21.96 7.33
C ASN A 108 20.29 20.96 8.06
N PHE A 109 19.59 20.12 7.29
CA PHE A 109 19.20 18.78 7.71
C PHE A 109 19.94 17.77 6.85
N GLY A 110 21.15 17.50 7.30
CA GLY A 110 22.13 16.66 6.66
C GLY A 110 23.42 16.90 7.41
N ASP A 111 23.71 16.02 8.34
CA ASP A 111 25.05 15.86 8.87
C ASP A 111 26.05 16.06 7.72
N THR A 112 26.97 17.01 7.89
CA THR A 112 28.23 16.97 7.16
C THR A 112 29.07 15.82 7.72
N GLU A 113 28.46 14.63 7.80
CA GLU A 113 29.18 13.40 7.99
C GLU A 113 30.09 13.27 6.77
N PRO A 114 31.40 13.19 6.98
CA PRO A 114 32.33 13.07 5.88
C PRO A 114 31.98 11.80 5.11
N LEU A 115 31.88 11.92 3.79
CA LEU A 115 31.65 10.78 2.90
C LEU A 115 32.55 9.61 3.29
N THR A 116 31.96 8.43 3.41
CA THR A 116 32.71 7.20 3.67
C THR A 116 33.59 6.86 2.47
N ASN A 117 34.58 5.98 2.67
CA ASN A 117 35.41 5.50 1.58
C ASN A 117 34.60 4.76 0.49
N ARG A 118 33.51 4.09 0.88
CA ARG A 118 32.62 3.40 -0.05
C ARG A 118 31.84 4.39 -0.91
N GLU A 119 31.29 5.44 -0.32
CA GLU A 119 30.59 6.50 -1.04
C GLU A 119 31.52 7.24 -2.00
N ARG A 120 32.75 7.59 -1.58
CA ARG A 120 33.74 8.20 -2.48
C ARG A 120 34.08 7.30 -3.67
N MET A 121 34.28 6.01 -3.43
CA MET A 121 34.52 5.03 -4.49
C MET A 121 33.30 4.94 -5.43
N LYS A 122 32.09 4.92 -4.88
CA LYS A 122 30.84 4.88 -5.63
C LYS A 122 30.70 6.10 -6.55
N ILE A 123 30.97 7.31 -6.04
CA ILE A 123 30.95 8.55 -6.84
C ILE A 123 31.94 8.45 -8.00
N SER A 124 33.15 7.93 -7.76
CA SER A 124 34.15 7.72 -8.83
C SER A 124 33.65 6.75 -9.90
N VAL A 125 33.02 5.64 -9.50
CA VAL A 125 32.40 4.69 -10.43
C VAL A 125 31.29 5.34 -11.24
N ILE A 126 30.37 6.07 -10.59
CA ILE A 126 29.27 6.76 -11.28
C ILE A 126 29.82 7.70 -12.34
N ARG A 127 30.80 8.53 -12.01
CA ARG A 127 31.42 9.46 -12.97
C ARG A 127 32.08 8.75 -14.13
N GLY A 128 32.86 7.70 -13.84
CA GLY A 128 33.51 6.90 -14.88
C GLY A 128 32.50 6.26 -15.83
N SER A 129 31.37 5.76 -15.30
CA SER A 129 30.29 5.19 -16.10
C SER A 129 29.52 6.25 -16.89
N VAL A 130 29.21 7.39 -16.28
CA VAL A 130 28.46 8.48 -16.93
C VAL A 130 29.28 9.13 -18.05
N ALA A 131 30.61 9.13 -17.95
CA ALA A 131 31.51 9.57 -19.03
C ALA A 131 31.51 8.63 -20.26
N ASN A 132 30.86 7.47 -20.21
CA ASN A 132 30.71 6.59 -21.38
C ASN A 132 29.50 7.01 -22.26
N PRO A 133 29.70 7.43 -23.52
CA PRO A 133 28.60 7.81 -24.41
C PRO A 133 27.73 6.63 -24.84
N ASN A 134 28.22 5.39 -24.66
CA ASN A 134 27.50 4.17 -24.96
C ASN A 134 26.87 3.51 -23.72
N LEU A 135 26.85 4.21 -22.57
CA LEU A 135 26.18 3.72 -21.37
C LEU A 135 24.74 3.35 -21.73
N THR A 136 24.31 2.17 -21.31
CA THR A 136 22.96 1.66 -21.54
C THR A 136 22.03 2.03 -20.37
N LEU A 137 20.71 1.95 -20.61
CA LEU A 137 19.71 2.15 -19.57
C LEU A 137 19.89 1.18 -18.42
N GLY A 138 20.14 -0.10 -18.74
CA GLY A 138 20.33 -1.14 -17.74
C GLY A 138 21.53 -0.87 -16.86
N GLU A 139 22.64 -0.39 -17.44
CA GLU A 139 23.83 0.00 -16.68
C GLU A 139 23.54 1.23 -15.80
N LEU A 140 22.83 2.24 -16.31
CA LEU A 140 22.43 3.40 -15.52
C LEU A 140 21.49 3.02 -14.35
N LYS A 141 20.47 2.19 -14.61
CA LYS A 141 19.61 1.62 -13.56
C LYS A 141 20.42 0.84 -12.54
N LEU A 142 21.42 0.07 -12.98
CA LEU A 142 22.31 -0.67 -12.09
C LEU A 142 23.15 0.25 -11.20
N LEU A 143 23.50 1.46 -11.64
CA LEU A 143 24.17 2.44 -10.78
C LEU A 143 23.28 2.86 -9.60
N GLY A 144 21.98 3.12 -9.82
CA GLY A 144 21.03 3.42 -8.73
C GLY A 144 20.69 2.22 -7.85
N CYS A 145 20.64 1.02 -8.44
CA CYS A 145 20.29 -0.20 -7.71
C CYS A 145 21.44 -0.81 -6.88
N SER A 146 22.69 -0.64 -7.32
CA SER A 146 23.86 -1.18 -6.61
C SER A 146 24.14 -0.42 -5.31
N SER A 147 24.97 -1.01 -4.45
CA SER A 147 25.23 -0.50 -3.11
C SER A 147 25.62 0.97 -3.07
N GLU A 148 25.17 1.66 -2.02
CA GLU A 148 25.28 3.12 -1.81
C GLU A 148 24.41 3.98 -2.77
N GLY A 149 23.78 3.39 -3.79
CA GLY A 149 22.88 4.10 -4.70
C GLY A 149 23.56 5.26 -5.44
N LEU A 150 22.90 6.41 -5.55
CA LEU A 150 23.46 7.60 -6.19
C LEU A 150 24.18 8.54 -5.21
N VAL A 151 24.26 8.14 -3.94
CA VAL A 151 25.01 8.79 -2.85
C VAL A 151 24.43 10.15 -2.43
N ASN A 152 24.45 11.17 -3.29
CA ASN A 152 24.07 12.54 -2.95
C ASN A 152 23.11 13.20 -3.95
N ASP A 153 22.51 14.31 -3.52
CA ASP A 153 21.44 14.96 -4.28
C ASP A 153 21.92 15.67 -5.54
N ASP A 154 23.18 16.11 -5.61
CA ASP A 154 23.79 16.64 -6.82
C ASP A 154 23.80 15.60 -7.96
N ILE A 155 24.22 14.38 -7.63
CA ILE A 155 24.20 13.26 -8.58
C ILE A 155 22.76 12.89 -8.93
N ARG A 156 21.84 12.88 -7.95
CA ARG A 156 20.43 12.58 -8.21
C ARG A 156 19.78 13.60 -9.13
N ARG A 157 20.03 14.90 -8.93
CA ARG A 157 19.55 15.99 -9.81
C ARG A 157 20.00 15.83 -11.25
N ALA A 158 21.15 15.21 -11.47
CA ALA A 158 21.64 14.88 -12.80
C ALA A 158 21.02 13.59 -13.34
N LEU A 159 20.88 12.55 -12.52
CA LEU A 159 20.59 11.19 -13.00
C LEU A 159 19.15 10.70 -12.84
N TRP A 160 18.36 11.18 -11.87
CA TRP A 160 16.93 10.83 -11.78
C TRP A 160 16.16 11.23 -13.05
N PRO A 161 16.33 12.45 -13.60
CA PRO A 161 15.69 12.79 -14.87
C PRO A 161 16.11 11.85 -16.00
N THR A 162 17.37 11.42 -16.05
CA THR A 162 17.85 10.48 -17.07
C THR A 162 17.28 9.07 -16.87
N LEU A 163 17.19 8.58 -15.62
CA LEU A 163 16.55 7.30 -15.30
C LEU A 163 15.08 7.29 -15.78
N LEU A 164 14.42 8.43 -15.67
CA LEU A 164 13.07 8.73 -16.15
C LEU A 164 13.01 9.25 -17.60
N ARG A 165 14.14 9.22 -18.32
CA ARG A 165 14.29 9.61 -19.73
C ARG A 165 13.68 10.95 -20.12
N LEU A 166 13.76 11.88 -19.19
CA LEU A 166 13.43 13.27 -19.43
C LEU A 166 14.58 13.92 -20.21
N SER A 167 14.24 14.61 -21.29
CA SER A 167 15.18 15.42 -22.07
C SER A 167 15.42 16.77 -21.38
N GLU A 168 16.66 17.26 -21.40
CA GLU A 168 17.02 18.57 -20.83
C GLU A 168 16.45 19.75 -21.64
N GLU A 169 16.09 19.54 -22.91
CA GLU A 169 15.66 20.62 -23.82
C GLU A 169 14.26 21.17 -23.50
N THR A 170 13.53 20.54 -22.57
CA THR A 170 12.17 20.96 -22.21
C THR A 170 12.20 21.87 -20.98
N THR A 171 12.82 23.05 -21.11
CA THR A 171 12.69 24.10 -20.08
C THR A 171 11.23 24.54 -20.02
N PHE A 172 10.56 24.27 -18.90
CA PHE A 172 9.15 24.60 -18.73
C PHE A 172 9.02 25.93 -18.00
N SER A 173 8.19 26.82 -18.56
CA SER A 173 7.89 28.08 -17.88
C SER A 173 7.04 27.80 -16.63
N VAL A 174 7.58 28.16 -15.46
CA VAL A 174 6.93 28.06 -14.13
C VAL A 174 5.76 29.07 -14.00
N THR A 175 5.49 29.85 -15.04
CA THR A 175 4.39 30.83 -15.09
C THR A 175 3.03 30.18 -14.88
N GLY A 176 2.26 30.71 -13.92
CA GLY A 176 0.87 30.31 -13.68
C GLY A 176 0.69 29.18 -12.65
N LEU A 177 1.76 28.72 -11.98
CA LEU A 177 1.64 27.73 -10.91
C LEU A 177 0.86 28.26 -9.70
N GLU A 178 0.92 29.56 -9.40
CA GLU A 178 0.18 30.15 -8.28
C GLU A 178 -1.33 29.90 -8.38
N THR A 179 -1.89 29.89 -9.59
CA THR A 179 -3.32 29.71 -9.85
C THR A 179 -3.69 28.28 -10.30
N ILE A 180 -2.72 27.36 -10.34
CA ILE A 180 -2.93 26.00 -10.84
C ILE A 180 -4.01 25.24 -10.06
N HIS A 181 -4.09 25.51 -8.75
CA HIS A 181 -5.06 24.90 -7.83
C HIS A 181 -6.52 25.17 -8.26
N SER A 182 -6.78 26.25 -8.99
CA SER A 182 -8.12 26.59 -9.51
C SER A 182 -8.58 25.66 -10.64
N HIS A 183 -7.67 24.86 -11.20
CA HIS A 183 -7.96 23.95 -12.31
C HIS A 183 -8.18 22.49 -11.89
N ILE A 184 -8.16 22.20 -10.59
CA ILE A 184 -8.49 20.88 -10.03
C ILE A 184 -9.76 20.98 -9.17
N PRO A 185 -10.48 19.87 -8.93
CA PRO A 185 -11.66 19.89 -8.06
C PRO A 185 -11.32 20.41 -6.65
N ASN A 186 -12.14 21.31 -6.11
CA ASN A 186 -11.88 21.93 -4.79
C ASN A 186 -11.78 20.89 -3.66
N GLU A 187 -12.56 19.80 -3.71
CA GLU A 187 -12.46 18.71 -2.73
C GLU A 187 -11.08 18.06 -2.70
N VAL A 188 -10.47 17.86 -3.87
CA VAL A 188 -9.11 17.33 -4.01
C VAL A 188 -8.10 18.33 -3.49
N TYR A 189 -8.24 19.61 -3.85
CA TYR A 189 -7.36 20.68 -3.36
C TYR A 189 -7.37 20.77 -1.82
N GLN A 190 -8.55 20.72 -1.20
CA GLN A 190 -8.66 20.74 0.26
C GLN A 190 -8.03 19.50 0.92
N GLN A 191 -8.09 18.35 0.26
CA GLN A 191 -7.40 17.15 0.75
C GLN A 191 -5.88 17.30 0.66
N ILE A 192 -5.37 17.83 -0.45
CA ILE A 192 -3.95 18.15 -0.64
C ILE A 192 -3.45 19.06 0.48
N LEU A 193 -4.15 20.16 0.77
CA LEU A 193 -3.74 21.10 1.83
C LEU A 193 -3.64 20.42 3.21
N LYS A 194 -4.57 19.52 3.55
CA LYS A 194 -4.54 18.75 4.81
C LYS A 194 -3.35 17.81 4.88
N ASP A 195 -2.96 17.23 3.76
CA ASP A 195 -1.85 16.27 3.70
C ASP A 195 -0.50 17.01 3.73
N VAL A 196 -0.40 18.12 3.00
CA VAL A 196 0.76 19.03 3.02
C VAL A 196 1.02 19.56 4.43
N ALA A 197 -0.02 19.97 5.16
CA ALA A 197 0.12 20.42 6.55
C ALA A 197 0.68 19.35 7.50
N ARG A 198 0.66 18.07 7.09
CA ARG A 198 1.21 16.93 7.84
C ARG A 198 2.59 16.48 7.33
N SER A 199 3.11 17.09 6.27
CA SER A 199 4.42 16.76 5.68
C SER A 199 5.62 17.33 6.44
N GLY A 200 5.44 17.81 7.68
CA GLY A 200 6.50 18.43 8.47
C GLY A 200 7.70 17.53 8.75
N SER A 201 7.55 16.21 8.72
CA SER A 201 8.65 15.24 8.89
C SER A 201 9.69 15.31 7.77
N HIS A 202 9.35 15.86 6.61
CA HIS A 202 10.26 16.09 5.50
C HIS A 202 11.08 17.37 5.67
N ILE A 203 10.70 18.25 6.59
CA ILE A 203 11.32 19.55 6.80
C ILE A 203 12.26 19.50 8.01
N SER A 204 13.26 20.36 7.99
CA SER A 204 14.14 20.61 9.13
C SER A 204 13.35 21.01 10.39
N GLN A 205 13.64 20.40 11.54
CA GLN A 205 13.07 20.82 12.84
C GLN A 205 13.45 22.26 13.21
N ASN A 206 14.51 22.79 12.61
CA ASN A 206 14.99 24.16 12.82
C ASN A 206 14.50 25.12 11.73
N ALA A 207 13.65 24.67 10.82
CA ALA A 207 13.12 25.52 9.76
C ALA A 207 12.24 26.65 10.34
N THR A 208 12.41 27.82 9.78
CA THR A 208 11.57 29.00 10.02
C THR A 208 10.15 28.77 9.46
N GLN A 209 9.19 29.54 9.94
CA GLN A 209 7.82 29.46 9.41
C GLN A 209 7.76 29.81 7.92
N HIS A 210 8.59 30.76 7.47
CA HIS A 210 8.68 31.15 6.06
C HIS A 210 9.18 29.99 5.18
N GLU A 211 10.21 29.27 5.63
CA GLU A 211 10.72 28.05 4.98
C GLU A 211 9.63 26.99 4.82
N ILE A 212 8.89 26.76 5.90
CA ILE A 212 7.79 25.78 5.94
C ILE A 212 6.67 26.18 4.97
N ASP A 213 6.25 27.45 5.02
CA ASP A 213 5.17 27.97 4.18
C ASP A 213 5.55 27.92 2.70
N HIS A 214 6.79 28.30 2.37
CA HIS A 214 7.32 28.22 1.01
C HIS A 214 7.39 26.78 0.50
N PHE A 215 7.87 25.84 1.32
CA PHE A 215 7.87 24.42 0.97
C PHE A 215 6.45 23.88 0.75
N HIS A 216 5.51 24.21 1.64
CA HIS A 216 4.10 23.81 1.51
C HIS A 216 3.46 24.36 0.23
N GLU A 217 3.74 25.61 -0.11
CA GLU A 217 3.27 26.22 -1.36
C GLU A 217 3.79 25.47 -2.58
N GLN A 218 5.11 25.27 -2.67
CA GLN A 218 5.71 24.57 -3.80
C GLN A 218 5.24 23.12 -3.91
N LEU A 219 5.11 22.42 -2.78
CA LEU A 219 4.60 21.05 -2.74
C LEU A 219 3.15 20.96 -3.23
N THR A 220 2.33 21.95 -2.86
CA THR A 220 0.95 22.07 -3.33
C THR A 220 0.90 22.33 -4.84
N GLN A 221 1.70 23.28 -5.33
CA GLN A 221 1.80 23.61 -6.77
C GLN A 221 2.21 22.38 -7.58
N LEU A 222 3.23 21.65 -7.11
CA LEU A 222 3.77 20.45 -7.73
C LEU A 222 2.70 19.37 -7.93
N MET A 223 1.95 19.03 -6.88
CA MET A 223 0.88 18.02 -6.96
C MET A 223 -0.31 18.48 -7.80
N CYS A 224 -0.76 19.73 -7.61
CA CYS A 224 -1.88 20.28 -8.38
C CYS A 224 -1.56 20.31 -9.88
N TRP A 225 -0.32 20.61 -10.25
CA TRP A 225 0.11 20.64 -11.64
C TRP A 225 0.02 19.26 -12.31
N VAL A 226 0.51 18.20 -11.66
CA VAL A 226 0.41 16.84 -12.21
C VAL A 226 -1.05 16.43 -12.40
N LEU A 227 -1.90 16.68 -11.39
CA LEU A 227 -3.32 16.33 -11.44
C LEU A 227 -4.11 17.16 -12.46
N HIS A 228 -3.74 18.42 -12.65
CA HIS A 228 -4.34 19.26 -13.69
C HIS A 228 -3.99 18.74 -15.08
N LYS A 229 -2.71 18.44 -15.31
CA LYS A 229 -2.23 17.95 -16.60
C LYS A 229 -2.78 16.56 -16.95
N HIS A 230 -2.97 15.72 -15.94
CA HIS A 230 -3.46 14.34 -16.08
C HIS A 230 -4.77 14.14 -15.32
N SER A 231 -5.86 14.69 -15.86
CA SER A 231 -7.20 14.66 -15.26
C SER A 231 -7.79 13.26 -15.04
N MET A 232 -7.16 12.21 -15.60
CA MET A 232 -7.52 10.82 -15.38
C MET A 232 -7.00 10.27 -14.03
N LEU A 233 -5.97 10.92 -13.46
CA LEU A 233 -5.37 10.53 -12.19
C LEU A 233 -6.18 11.08 -11.02
N ASN A 234 -6.41 10.23 -10.02
CA ASN A 234 -7.09 10.59 -8.78
C ASN A 234 -6.05 10.73 -7.68
N TYR A 235 -6.17 11.79 -6.87
CA TYR A 235 -5.31 11.97 -5.71
C TYR A 235 -5.55 10.85 -4.68
N TYR A 236 -4.47 10.30 -4.12
CA TYR A 236 -4.51 9.41 -2.97
C TYR A 236 -3.66 9.96 -1.82
N GLN A 237 -4.10 9.70 -0.59
CA GLN A 237 -3.36 10.12 0.61
C GLN A 237 -2.04 9.35 0.71
N GLY A 238 -0.92 10.07 0.84
CA GLY A 238 0.45 9.53 0.79
C GLY A 238 1.21 9.96 -0.47
N TYR A 239 0.51 10.43 -1.52
CA TYR A 239 1.17 11.00 -2.70
C TYR A 239 2.03 12.22 -2.36
N ASN A 240 1.62 12.99 -1.33
CA ASN A 240 2.36 14.11 -0.78
C ASN A 240 3.77 13.72 -0.28
N ASP A 241 3.97 12.51 0.24
CA ASP A 241 5.28 12.06 0.73
C ASP A 241 6.27 11.80 -0.42
N ILE A 242 5.77 11.24 -1.54
CA ILE A 242 6.57 11.10 -2.78
C ILE A 242 6.90 12.48 -3.35
N ALA A 243 5.89 13.33 -3.47
CA ALA A 243 6.03 14.68 -4.01
C ALA A 243 7.00 15.53 -3.17
N ALA A 244 6.96 15.42 -1.84
CA ALA A 244 7.88 16.06 -0.92
C ALA A 244 9.33 15.61 -1.17
N THR A 245 9.55 14.30 -1.29
CA THR A 245 10.88 13.74 -1.57
C THR A 245 11.42 14.26 -2.92
N VAL A 246 10.59 14.26 -3.96
CA VAL A 246 10.96 14.80 -5.28
C VAL A 246 11.30 16.29 -5.18
N LEU A 247 10.48 17.08 -4.50
CA LEU A 247 10.69 18.51 -4.34
C LEU A 247 12.02 18.82 -3.63
N LEU A 248 12.32 18.09 -2.55
CA LEU A 248 13.57 18.28 -1.80
C LEU A 248 14.82 18.01 -2.63
N VAL A 249 14.79 16.99 -3.49
CA VAL A 249 15.96 16.62 -4.31
C VAL A 249 16.05 17.49 -5.56
N MET A 250 14.94 17.68 -6.27
CA MET A 250 14.90 18.29 -7.61
C MET A 250 14.63 19.79 -7.62
N GLY A 251 14.03 20.35 -6.56
CA GLY A 251 13.41 21.67 -6.60
C GLY A 251 12.13 21.69 -7.45
N LEU A 252 11.47 22.85 -7.52
CA LEU A 252 10.16 22.97 -8.18
C LEU A 252 10.21 22.70 -9.69
N GLU A 253 11.11 23.38 -10.41
CA GLU A 253 11.14 23.35 -11.89
C GLU A 253 11.39 21.95 -12.45
N LYS A 254 12.49 21.31 -12.04
CA LYS A 254 12.78 19.91 -12.43
C LYS A 254 11.82 18.92 -11.78
N GLY A 255 11.38 19.22 -10.55
CA GLY A 255 10.45 18.39 -9.80
C GLY A 255 9.14 18.14 -10.53
N LEU A 256 8.59 19.12 -11.25
CA LEU A 256 7.33 18.97 -12.01
C LEU A 256 7.41 17.78 -12.97
N ARG A 257 8.45 17.74 -13.80
CA ARG A 257 8.61 16.69 -14.82
C ARG A 257 8.98 15.34 -14.21
N VAL A 258 9.83 15.35 -13.20
CA VAL A 258 10.21 14.13 -12.46
C VAL A 258 9.00 13.52 -11.78
N LEU A 259 8.21 14.32 -11.05
CA LEU A 259 7.01 13.83 -10.38
C LEU A 259 5.97 13.34 -11.39
N GLU A 260 5.75 14.04 -12.50
CA GLU A 260 4.84 13.58 -13.55
C GLU A 260 5.24 12.21 -14.10
N SER A 261 6.51 12.02 -14.47
CA SER A 261 6.98 10.74 -14.99
C SER A 261 6.88 9.63 -13.93
N ILE A 262 7.24 9.90 -12.68
CA ILE A 262 7.03 8.95 -11.57
C ILE A 262 5.54 8.59 -11.44
N SER A 263 4.66 9.58 -11.51
CA SER A 263 3.21 9.38 -11.37
C SER A 263 2.63 8.53 -12.49
N LEU A 264 3.05 8.73 -13.73
CA LEU A 264 2.55 7.96 -14.87
C LEU A 264 3.13 6.55 -14.93
N GLU A 265 4.39 6.37 -14.57
CA GLU A 265 5.08 5.09 -14.79
C GLU A 265 4.97 4.14 -13.61
N PHE A 266 4.95 4.68 -12.39
CA PHE A 266 5.00 3.90 -11.17
C PHE A 266 3.71 4.02 -10.35
N LEU A 267 3.16 5.22 -10.22
CA LEU A 267 2.07 5.49 -9.27
C LEU A 267 0.66 5.46 -9.88
N GLU A 268 0.52 5.38 -11.20
CA GLU A 268 -0.77 5.45 -11.92
C GLU A 268 -1.80 4.47 -11.31
N ARG A 269 -1.34 3.26 -10.96
CA ARG A 269 -2.14 2.20 -10.32
C ARG A 269 -2.73 2.59 -8.96
N PHE A 270 -2.07 3.48 -8.21
CA PHE A 270 -2.56 4.03 -6.93
C PHE A 270 -3.52 5.20 -7.14
N MET A 271 -3.51 5.79 -8.34
CA MET A 271 -4.31 6.95 -8.72
C MET A 271 -5.56 6.57 -9.52
N GLU A 272 -5.94 5.28 -9.53
CA GLU A 272 -7.20 4.83 -10.09
C GLU A 272 -8.39 5.22 -9.18
N LYS A 273 -9.62 5.13 -9.72
CA LYS A 273 -10.84 5.44 -8.97
C LYS A 273 -11.04 4.56 -7.73
N THR A 274 -10.45 3.37 -7.71
CA THR A 274 -10.55 2.43 -6.60
C THR A 274 -9.19 1.80 -6.30
N MET A 275 -8.94 1.50 -5.03
CA MET A 275 -7.73 0.82 -4.56
C MET A 275 -7.81 -0.71 -4.71
N GLU A 276 -8.81 -1.26 -5.41
CA GLU A 276 -9.05 -2.70 -5.47
C GLU A 276 -7.86 -3.45 -6.09
N LYS A 277 -7.26 -2.90 -7.16
CA LYS A 277 -6.06 -3.48 -7.78
C LYS A 277 -4.87 -3.47 -6.83
N VAL A 278 -4.68 -2.36 -6.11
CA VAL A 278 -3.61 -2.19 -5.12
C VAL A 278 -3.77 -3.19 -3.98
N ASN A 279 -5.00 -3.35 -3.48
CA ASN A 279 -5.31 -4.34 -2.44
C ASN A 279 -5.04 -5.77 -2.91
N GLN A 280 -5.33 -6.09 -4.17
CA GLN A 280 -4.97 -7.37 -4.75
C GLN A 280 -3.43 -7.52 -4.88
N GLU A 281 -2.71 -6.49 -5.33
CA GLU A 281 -1.25 -6.52 -5.46
C GLU A 281 -0.54 -6.75 -4.12
N LEU A 282 -1.07 -6.25 -3.01
CA LEU A 282 -0.49 -6.54 -1.68
C LEU A 282 -0.36 -8.05 -1.41
N PHE A 283 -1.18 -8.91 -2.02
CA PHE A 283 -1.06 -10.36 -1.89
C PHE A 283 0.14 -10.98 -2.62
N TYR A 284 0.90 -10.21 -3.40
CA TYR A 284 2.26 -10.62 -3.77
C TYR A 284 3.11 -10.92 -2.53
N ILE A 285 2.92 -10.19 -1.42
CA ILE A 285 3.65 -10.44 -0.17
C ILE A 285 3.36 -11.86 0.34
N PHE A 286 2.10 -12.29 0.34
CA PHE A 286 1.73 -13.62 0.84
C PHE A 286 2.17 -14.73 -0.13
N ALA A 287 2.00 -14.52 -1.44
CA ALA A 287 2.48 -15.46 -2.46
C ALA A 287 4.01 -15.64 -2.41
N LEU A 288 4.76 -14.57 -2.11
CA LEU A 288 6.21 -14.64 -1.94
C LEU A 288 6.60 -15.28 -0.60
N LEU A 289 5.94 -14.92 0.50
CA LEU A 289 6.16 -15.54 1.82
C LEU A 289 5.89 -17.05 1.81
N GLU A 290 4.93 -17.53 1.02
CA GLU A 290 4.70 -18.96 0.82
C GLU A 290 5.96 -19.70 0.33
N ARG A 291 6.79 -19.03 -0.48
CA ARG A 291 8.02 -19.59 -1.05
C ARG A 291 9.21 -19.46 -0.12
N VAL A 292 9.37 -18.29 0.52
CA VAL A 292 10.58 -17.99 1.32
C VAL A 292 10.44 -18.32 2.79
N HIS A 293 9.23 -18.27 3.35
CA HIS A 293 8.98 -18.47 4.77
C HIS A 293 7.56 -19.00 5.07
N PRO A 294 7.20 -20.22 4.63
CA PRO A 294 5.82 -20.76 4.74
C PRO A 294 5.29 -20.79 6.18
N THR A 295 6.13 -21.08 7.17
CA THR A 295 5.73 -21.08 8.60
C THR A 295 5.33 -19.68 9.10
N LEU A 296 5.91 -18.62 8.54
CA LEU A 296 5.55 -17.25 8.90
C LEU A 296 4.21 -16.88 8.25
N LEU A 297 4.01 -17.26 6.99
CA LEU A 297 2.72 -17.11 6.33
C LEU A 297 1.60 -17.81 7.13
N GLU A 298 1.81 -19.07 7.52
CA GLU A 298 0.85 -19.82 8.33
C GLU A 298 0.52 -19.09 9.64
N HIS A 299 1.54 -18.54 10.33
CA HIS A 299 1.34 -17.75 11.53
C HIS A 299 0.47 -16.50 11.27
N LEU A 300 0.73 -15.76 10.19
CA LEU A 300 -0.08 -14.59 9.81
C LEU A 300 -1.52 -14.95 9.47
N GLU A 301 -1.74 -16.08 8.77
CA GLU A 301 -3.07 -16.57 8.44
C GLU A 301 -3.86 -17.01 9.69
N ASN A 302 -3.17 -17.62 10.66
CA ASN A 302 -3.76 -18.08 11.93
C ASN A 302 -4.26 -16.92 12.80
N VAL A 303 -3.58 -15.77 12.77
CA VAL A 303 -4.04 -14.54 13.44
C VAL A 303 -5.00 -13.72 12.56
N GLU A 304 -5.47 -14.29 11.45
CA GLU A 304 -6.41 -13.67 10.50
C GLU A 304 -5.93 -12.34 9.90
N LEU A 305 -4.60 -12.18 9.72
CA LEU A 305 -4.01 -10.98 9.16
C LEU A 305 -3.90 -11.06 7.63
N PHE A 306 -4.07 -9.91 6.98
CA PHE A 306 -3.86 -9.71 5.54
C PHE A 306 -2.74 -8.70 5.31
N PRO A 307 -2.12 -8.65 4.11
CA PRO A 307 -0.94 -7.82 3.85
C PRO A 307 -1.19 -6.30 3.79
N HIS A 308 -2.34 -5.80 4.25
CA HIS A 308 -2.67 -4.37 4.30
C HIS A 308 -1.75 -3.56 5.22
N PHE A 309 -1.02 -4.22 6.12
CA PHE A 309 0.00 -3.56 6.95
C PHE A 309 1.10 -2.89 6.11
N ALA A 310 1.34 -3.34 4.88
CA ALA A 310 2.38 -2.84 3.98
C ALA A 310 1.87 -1.79 2.97
N LEU A 311 0.59 -1.39 3.07
CA LEU A 311 -0.02 -0.47 2.11
C LEU A 311 0.71 0.88 2.07
N ALA A 312 1.04 1.43 3.25
CA ALA A 312 1.72 2.72 3.35
C ALA A 312 3.12 2.66 2.73
N GLU A 313 3.90 1.61 3.02
CA GLU A 313 5.23 1.39 2.46
C GLU A 313 5.18 1.24 0.93
N TYR A 314 4.17 0.52 0.43
CA TYR A 314 4.00 0.27 -1.00
C TYR A 314 3.64 1.56 -1.76
N THR A 315 2.65 2.32 -1.29
CA THR A 315 2.15 3.51 -2.01
C THR A 315 3.05 4.73 -1.85
N THR A 316 3.83 4.80 -0.76
CA THR A 316 4.71 5.96 -0.48
C THR A 316 6.18 5.65 -0.67
N TRP A 317 6.56 4.48 -1.19
CA TRP A 317 7.97 4.06 -1.31
C TRP A 317 8.76 4.25 -0.01
N TYR A 318 8.10 3.92 1.11
CA TYR A 318 8.59 4.12 2.48
C TYR A 318 8.86 5.59 2.89
N ALA A 319 8.51 6.58 2.07
CA ALA A 319 8.70 8.00 2.36
C ALA A 319 7.98 8.43 3.64
N HIS A 320 6.79 7.88 3.89
CA HIS A 320 6.05 8.13 5.12
C HIS A 320 6.84 7.72 6.39
N LYS A 321 7.61 6.63 6.29
CA LYS A 321 8.33 6.04 7.43
C LYS A 321 9.73 6.63 7.62
N TYR A 322 10.45 6.91 6.53
CA TYR A 322 11.85 7.34 6.56
C TYR A 322 12.06 8.80 6.15
N ALA A 323 11.03 9.65 6.20
CA ALA A 323 11.14 11.09 5.93
C ALA A 323 12.29 11.76 6.70
N GLU A 324 12.48 11.41 7.98
CA GLU A 324 13.55 11.95 8.83
C GLU A 324 14.93 11.35 8.49
N ASN A 325 14.98 10.12 7.97
CA ASN A 325 16.21 9.48 7.49
C ASN A 325 16.37 9.69 5.97
N ARG A 326 16.65 10.94 5.58
CA ARG A 326 16.77 11.34 4.17
C ARG A 326 17.78 10.52 3.38
N LYS A 327 18.91 10.15 3.99
CA LYS A 327 19.94 9.34 3.33
C LYS A 327 19.39 7.98 2.89
N LEU A 328 18.70 7.27 3.78
CA LEU A 328 18.04 6.01 3.46
C LEU A 328 16.87 6.20 2.48
N LEU A 329 16.05 7.23 2.69
CA LEU A 329 14.91 7.52 1.83
C LEU A 329 15.35 7.76 0.37
N HIS A 330 16.34 8.63 0.16
CA HIS A 330 16.83 8.93 -1.19
C HIS A 330 17.51 7.69 -1.81
N ARG A 331 18.18 6.86 -0.99
CA ARG A 331 18.73 5.56 -1.42
C ARG A 331 17.66 4.58 -1.89
N LEU A 332 16.48 4.56 -1.24
CA LEU A 332 15.33 3.75 -1.67
C LEU A 332 14.74 4.26 -2.98
N PHE A 333 14.66 5.58 -3.17
CA PHE A 333 14.23 6.17 -4.45
C PHE A 333 15.21 5.83 -5.58
N ASP A 334 16.51 5.93 -5.34
CA ASP A 334 17.55 5.50 -6.31
C ASP A 334 17.32 4.04 -6.76
N TYR A 335 16.94 3.18 -5.82
CA TYR A 335 16.66 1.76 -6.07
C TYR A 335 15.36 1.54 -6.84
N PHE A 336 14.26 2.20 -6.45
CA PHE A 336 12.95 2.01 -7.08
C PHE A 336 12.88 2.59 -8.49
N LEU A 337 13.49 3.76 -8.72
CA LEU A 337 13.60 4.33 -10.07
C LEU A 337 14.39 3.42 -11.02
N GLY A 338 15.36 2.67 -10.49
CA GLY A 338 16.14 1.68 -11.24
C GLY A 338 15.47 0.29 -11.35
N SER A 339 14.31 0.08 -10.74
CA SER A 339 13.67 -1.24 -10.59
C SER A 339 12.27 -1.30 -11.23
N PRO A 340 11.72 -2.50 -11.46
CA PRO A 340 10.33 -2.64 -11.90
C PRO A 340 9.32 -2.12 -10.84
N PRO A 341 8.11 -1.67 -11.24
CA PRO A 341 7.16 -1.00 -10.33
C PRO A 341 6.71 -1.80 -9.10
N LEU A 342 6.68 -3.13 -9.18
CA LEU A 342 6.27 -3.99 -8.07
C LEU A 342 7.40 -4.26 -7.06
N MET A 343 8.62 -3.79 -7.31
CA MET A 343 9.78 -4.02 -6.44
C MET A 343 9.56 -3.65 -4.95
N PRO A 344 8.82 -2.59 -4.58
CA PRO A 344 8.55 -2.31 -3.17
C PRO A 344 7.85 -3.47 -2.43
N LEU A 345 7.00 -4.25 -3.11
CA LEU A 345 6.34 -5.42 -2.51
C LEU A 345 7.34 -6.56 -2.21
N TYR A 346 8.35 -6.72 -3.05
CA TYR A 346 9.43 -7.69 -2.83
C TYR A 346 10.29 -7.26 -1.64
N LEU A 347 10.59 -5.96 -1.54
CA LEU A 347 11.29 -5.42 -0.37
C LEU A 347 10.47 -5.62 0.92
N SER A 348 9.16 -5.32 0.90
CA SER A 348 8.26 -5.58 2.03
C SER A 348 8.27 -7.05 2.45
N THR A 349 8.24 -7.98 1.48
CA THR A 349 8.29 -9.42 1.77
C THR A 349 9.59 -9.80 2.48
N VAL A 350 10.72 -9.33 1.97
CA VAL A 350 12.04 -9.62 2.53
C VAL A 350 12.19 -9.00 3.93
N ILE A 351 11.70 -7.78 4.15
CA ILE A 351 11.68 -7.15 5.48
C ILE A 351 10.86 -7.97 6.47
N VAL A 352 9.67 -8.42 6.07
CA VAL A 352 8.79 -9.24 6.91
C VAL A 352 9.47 -10.58 7.25
N ALA A 353 10.07 -11.25 6.26
CA ALA A 353 10.80 -12.51 6.48
C ALA A 353 12.03 -12.31 7.37
N HIS A 354 12.78 -11.22 7.20
CA HIS A 354 13.94 -10.89 8.05
C HIS A 354 13.53 -10.71 9.52
N ARG A 355 12.33 -10.18 9.77
CA ARG A 355 11.77 -9.95 11.11
C ARG A 355 10.98 -11.14 11.66
N ALA A 356 11.08 -12.33 11.06
CA ALA A 356 10.29 -13.50 11.47
C ALA A 356 10.38 -13.80 12.97
N THR A 357 11.59 -13.77 13.55
CA THR A 357 11.80 -14.01 14.99
C THR A 357 11.03 -13.03 15.86
N GLU A 358 11.01 -11.74 15.49
CA GLU A 358 10.27 -10.71 16.22
C GLU A 358 8.76 -10.97 16.14
N ILE A 359 8.27 -11.32 14.95
CA ILE A 359 6.85 -11.58 14.68
C ILE A 359 6.38 -12.82 15.44
N PHE A 360 7.13 -13.93 15.43
CA PHE A 360 6.78 -15.15 16.16
C PHE A 360 6.73 -14.96 17.67
N ASN A 361 7.49 -14.01 18.20
CA ASN A 361 7.53 -13.71 19.64
C ASN A 361 6.40 -12.76 20.09
N THR A 362 5.51 -12.35 19.19
CA THR A 362 4.33 -11.57 19.56
C THR A 362 3.26 -12.43 20.22
N THR A 363 2.35 -11.79 20.97
CA THR A 363 1.09 -12.44 21.34
C THR A 363 0.37 -12.85 20.05
N PRO A 364 -0.07 -14.11 19.90
CA PRO A 364 -0.69 -14.63 18.67
C PRO A 364 -2.12 -14.09 18.51
N ASP A 365 -2.24 -12.78 18.37
CA ASP A 365 -3.46 -12.06 18.05
C ASP A 365 -3.20 -11.05 16.94
N MET A 366 -4.29 -10.70 16.25
CA MET A 366 -4.27 -9.82 15.08
C MET A 366 -3.69 -8.44 15.40
N GLY A 367 -4.01 -7.88 16.58
CA GLY A 367 -3.66 -6.49 16.92
C GLY A 367 -2.18 -6.29 17.21
N HIS A 368 -1.59 -7.16 18.05
CA HIS A 368 -0.16 -7.09 18.37
C HIS A 368 0.69 -7.41 17.15
N THR A 369 0.32 -8.43 16.37
CA THR A 369 1.02 -8.79 15.14
C THR A 369 0.98 -7.64 14.13
N HIS A 370 -0.20 -7.04 13.90
CA HIS A 370 -0.35 -5.88 13.01
C HIS A 370 0.51 -4.71 13.46
N LYS A 371 0.53 -4.41 14.77
CA LYS A 371 1.34 -3.30 15.31
C LYS A 371 2.84 -3.49 15.04
N VAL A 372 3.36 -4.71 15.24
CA VAL A 372 4.77 -5.02 14.98
C VAL A 372 5.10 -4.87 13.50
N LEU A 373 4.23 -5.37 12.61
CA LEU A 373 4.43 -5.27 11.17
C LEU A 373 4.43 -3.82 10.67
N CYS A 374 3.55 -2.95 11.19
CA CYS A 374 3.54 -1.52 10.84
C CYS A 374 4.67 -0.71 11.50
N THR A 375 5.38 -1.26 12.49
CA THR A 375 6.48 -0.57 13.17
C THR A 375 7.80 -1.11 12.67
N LEU A 376 8.33 -0.55 11.58
CA LEU A 376 9.66 -0.92 11.08
C LEU A 376 10.77 -0.42 12.02
N PRO A 377 11.75 -1.27 12.38
CA PRO A 377 12.95 -0.87 13.11
C PRO A 377 13.86 0.04 12.28
N ASP A 378 14.60 0.92 12.93
CA ASP A 378 15.51 1.86 12.27
C ASP A 378 16.85 1.21 11.85
N ASP A 379 17.19 0.06 12.42
CA ASP A 379 18.46 -0.67 12.24
C ASP A 379 18.39 -1.78 11.18
N LEU A 380 17.34 -1.79 10.34
CA LEU A 380 17.19 -2.76 9.26
C LEU A 380 18.39 -2.71 8.29
N PRO A 381 18.99 -3.86 7.91
CA PRO A 381 20.16 -3.91 7.04
C PRO A 381 19.78 -3.72 5.56
N PHE A 382 19.30 -2.52 5.20
CA PHE A 382 18.71 -2.23 3.89
C PHE A 382 19.57 -2.64 2.70
N GLU A 383 20.89 -2.46 2.73
CA GLU A 383 21.75 -2.88 1.61
C GLU A 383 21.68 -4.40 1.36
N THR A 384 21.57 -5.22 2.40
CA THR A 384 21.36 -6.67 2.27
C THR A 384 19.94 -6.96 1.79
N LEU A 385 18.93 -6.32 2.39
CA LEU A 385 17.51 -6.54 2.06
C LEU A 385 17.17 -6.16 0.61
N LEU A 386 17.80 -5.11 0.08
CA LEU A 386 17.65 -4.71 -1.33
C LEU A 386 18.23 -5.77 -2.28
N VAL A 387 19.37 -6.38 -1.96
CA VAL A 387 19.94 -7.48 -2.74
C VAL A 387 19.04 -8.72 -2.69
N GLU A 388 18.53 -9.08 -1.51
CA GLU A 388 17.59 -10.18 -1.34
C GLU A 388 16.29 -9.93 -2.12
N ALA A 389 15.72 -8.72 -2.08
CA ALA A 389 14.53 -8.36 -2.83
C ALA A 389 14.75 -8.48 -4.35
N LYS A 390 15.91 -8.06 -4.84
CA LYS A 390 16.30 -8.24 -6.26
C LYS A 390 16.40 -9.71 -6.65
N ASN A 391 16.99 -10.53 -5.79
CA ASN A 391 17.13 -11.98 -6.03
C ASN A 391 15.74 -12.64 -6.03
N LEU A 392 14.89 -12.28 -5.08
CA LEU A 392 13.52 -12.75 -4.98
C LEU A 392 12.70 -12.41 -6.23
N TYR A 393 12.83 -11.18 -6.75
CA TYR A 393 12.19 -10.76 -7.99
C TYR A 393 12.64 -11.58 -9.20
N ARG A 394 13.94 -11.93 -9.27
CA ARG A 394 14.49 -12.76 -10.35
C ARG A 394 14.00 -14.19 -10.30
N GLU A 395 13.88 -14.75 -9.09
CA GLU A 395 13.43 -16.13 -8.89
C GLU A 395 11.92 -16.28 -9.13
N TYR A 396 11.15 -15.29 -8.68
CA TYR A 396 9.69 -15.29 -8.79
C TYR A 396 9.19 -13.99 -9.43
N PRO A 397 9.37 -13.81 -10.76
CA PRO A 397 8.83 -12.64 -11.44
C PRO A 397 7.29 -12.59 -11.29
N PRO A 398 6.66 -11.40 -11.31
CA PRO A 398 5.23 -11.24 -11.00
C PRO A 398 4.31 -12.17 -11.79
N GLU A 399 4.60 -12.38 -13.08
CA GLU A 399 3.81 -13.22 -13.97
C GLU A 399 3.77 -14.68 -13.49
N SER A 400 4.85 -15.16 -12.89
CA SER A 400 5.01 -16.55 -12.43
C SER A 400 4.15 -16.88 -11.19
N ILE A 401 3.77 -15.86 -10.41
CA ILE A 401 3.04 -16.03 -9.13
C ILE A 401 1.67 -15.34 -9.13
N SER A 402 1.29 -14.71 -10.25
CA SER A 402 0.03 -13.98 -10.41
C SER A 402 -1.23 -14.80 -10.12
N ASN A 403 -1.21 -16.12 -10.36
CA ASN A 403 -2.31 -17.03 -10.02
C ASN A 403 -2.50 -17.13 -8.50
N ASP A 404 -1.40 -17.26 -7.76
CA ASP A 404 -1.41 -17.41 -6.30
C ASP A 404 -1.93 -16.13 -5.65
N VAL A 405 -1.50 -14.96 -6.15
CA VAL A 405 -2.00 -13.65 -5.72
C VAL A 405 -3.52 -13.55 -5.86
N ARG A 406 -4.07 -13.96 -7.00
CA ARG A 406 -5.53 -13.97 -7.22
C ARG A 406 -6.25 -14.91 -6.27
N GLU A 407 -5.65 -16.06 -5.97
CA GLU A 407 -6.22 -17.04 -5.04
C GLU A 407 -6.23 -16.51 -3.60
N PHE A 408 -5.15 -15.88 -3.14
CA PHE A 408 -5.12 -15.23 -1.84
C PHE A 408 -6.13 -14.07 -1.72
N ASP A 409 -6.25 -13.22 -2.74
CA ASP A 409 -7.28 -12.16 -2.75
C ASP A 409 -8.70 -12.74 -2.73
N ARG A 410 -8.94 -13.85 -3.44
CA ARG A 410 -10.23 -14.57 -3.39
C ARG A 410 -10.52 -15.08 -1.99
N LYS A 411 -9.54 -15.71 -1.32
CA LYS A 411 -9.68 -16.17 0.08
C LYS A 411 -10.01 -15.02 1.02
N ARG A 412 -9.34 -13.87 0.88
CA ARG A 412 -9.66 -12.65 1.64
C ARG A 412 -11.10 -12.20 1.42
N LYS A 413 -11.55 -12.09 0.16
CA LYS A 413 -12.92 -11.67 -0.17
C LYS A 413 -13.97 -12.57 0.48
N CYS A 414 -13.75 -13.89 0.48
CA CYS A 414 -14.63 -14.83 1.17
C CYS A 414 -14.67 -14.57 2.69
N LYS A 415 -13.51 -14.46 3.35
CA LYS A 415 -13.45 -14.15 4.79
C LYS A 415 -14.12 -12.82 5.15
N GLU A 416 -13.94 -11.77 4.35
CA GLU A 416 -14.60 -10.48 4.57
C GLU A 416 -16.12 -10.56 4.45
N GLN A 417 -16.64 -11.36 3.51
CA GLN A 417 -18.09 -11.59 3.37
C GLN A 417 -18.63 -12.33 4.59
N GLU A 418 -17.91 -13.34 5.08
CA GLU A 418 -18.27 -14.07 6.31
C GLU A 418 -18.30 -13.14 7.52
N TRP A 419 -17.29 -12.28 7.69
CA TRP A 419 -17.25 -11.30 8.77
C TRP A 419 -18.38 -10.28 8.68
N LYS A 420 -18.68 -9.78 7.48
CA LYS A 420 -19.82 -8.87 7.24
C LYS A 420 -21.14 -9.54 7.59
N ALA A 421 -21.37 -10.77 7.15
CA ALA A 421 -22.58 -11.53 7.47
C ALA A 421 -22.71 -11.78 8.98
N LYS A 422 -21.62 -12.14 9.65
CA LYS A 422 -21.59 -12.34 11.11
C LYS A 422 -21.87 -11.05 11.89
N ALA A 423 -21.30 -9.93 11.44
CA ALA A 423 -21.54 -8.62 12.04
C ALA A 423 -22.99 -8.16 11.84
N GLU A 424 -23.56 -8.38 10.66
CA GLU A 424 -24.96 -8.07 10.36
C GLU A 424 -25.92 -8.94 11.17
N ALA A 425 -25.68 -10.25 11.24
CA ALA A 425 -26.47 -11.16 12.08
C ALA A 425 -26.42 -10.75 13.56
N SER A 426 -25.23 -10.35 14.06
CA SER A 426 -25.06 -9.84 15.42
C SER A 426 -25.81 -8.52 15.64
N ARG A 427 -25.85 -7.64 14.64
CA ARG A 427 -26.62 -6.38 14.69
C ARG A 427 -28.13 -6.66 14.73
N GLN A 428 -28.62 -7.52 13.85
CA GLN A 428 -30.04 -7.92 13.80
C GLN A 428 -30.47 -8.58 15.11
N GLU A 429 -29.63 -9.43 15.71
CA GLU A 429 -29.92 -10.03 17.01
C GLU A 429 -30.00 -9.00 18.13
N ARG A 430 -29.08 -8.02 18.17
CA ARG A 430 -29.14 -6.89 19.13
C ARG A 430 -30.40 -6.06 18.94
N GLU A 431 -30.83 -5.83 17.70
CA GLU A 431 -32.07 -5.09 17.40
C GLU A 431 -33.32 -5.88 17.84
N LYS A 432 -33.38 -7.19 17.57
CA LYS A 432 -34.44 -8.08 18.08
C LYS A 432 -34.51 -8.06 19.61
N GLN A 433 -33.36 -8.16 20.29
CA GLN A 433 -33.30 -8.08 21.75
C GLN A 433 -33.73 -6.71 22.31
N ARG A 434 -33.46 -5.62 21.58
CA ARG A 434 -33.96 -4.27 21.94
C ARG A 434 -35.47 -4.19 21.77
N GLN A 435 -36.02 -4.67 20.65
CA GLN A 435 -37.46 -4.71 20.41
C GLN A 435 -38.18 -5.56 21.47
N LEU A 436 -37.67 -6.74 21.79
CA LEU A 436 -38.21 -7.59 22.85
C LEU A 436 -38.15 -6.92 24.23
N ARG A 437 -37.09 -6.16 24.54
CA ARG A 437 -37.02 -5.36 25.78
C ARG A 437 -38.04 -4.23 25.80
N ILE A 438 -38.24 -3.53 24.68
CA ILE A 438 -39.24 -2.46 24.57
C ILE A 438 -40.66 -3.02 24.73
N VAL A 439 -40.96 -4.15 24.09
CA VAL A 439 -42.26 -4.84 24.20
C VAL A 439 -42.50 -5.36 25.63
N LYS A 440 -41.45 -5.85 26.32
CA LYS A 440 -41.55 -6.22 27.74
C LYS A 440 -41.63 -5.00 28.67
N SER A 441 -41.23 -3.81 28.22
CA SER A 441 -41.24 -2.57 29.00
C SER A 441 -42.45 -1.67 28.70
N ALA A 442 -43.68 -2.20 28.74
CA ALA A 442 -44.92 -1.47 29.08
C ALA A 442 -46.06 -2.48 29.32
N PRO A 443 -46.92 -2.31 30.35
CA PRO A 443 -47.45 -1.02 30.78
C PRO A 443 -46.91 -0.56 32.13
N ARG A 444 -46.54 0.73 32.22
CA ARG A 444 -46.65 1.44 33.50
C ARG A 444 -48.12 1.39 33.89
N ILE A 445 -48.42 0.69 34.98
CA ILE A 445 -49.74 0.69 35.61
C ILE A 445 -50.14 2.17 35.76
N PRO A 446 -51.27 2.63 35.20
CA PRO A 446 -51.74 3.97 35.49
C PRO A 446 -52.08 3.98 36.98
N TYR A 447 -51.28 4.70 37.77
CA TYR A 447 -51.67 5.09 39.11
C TYR A 447 -52.88 6.01 38.95
N ARG A 448 -54.06 5.39 38.91
CA ARG A 448 -55.35 6.08 38.88
C ARG A 448 -55.37 6.94 40.13
N ILE A 449 -55.38 8.25 39.92
CA ILE A 449 -55.42 9.28 40.94
C ILE A 449 -56.46 8.89 41.99
N ARG A 450 -55.97 8.39 43.13
CA ARG A 450 -56.77 8.10 44.31
C ARG A 450 -57.05 9.47 44.92
N SER A 451 -58.18 10.06 44.53
CA SER A 451 -58.67 11.31 45.13
C SER A 451 -58.58 11.16 46.64
N TYR A 452 -57.80 12.04 47.30
CA TYR A 452 -57.62 12.02 48.75
C TYR A 452 -58.97 11.97 49.49
N LYS A 453 -60.03 12.52 48.88
CA LYS A 453 -61.40 12.51 49.40
C LYS A 453 -61.97 11.10 49.63
N THR A 454 -61.68 10.11 48.79
CA THR A 454 -62.19 8.74 48.99
C THR A 454 -61.46 8.02 50.12
N ILE A 455 -60.18 8.32 50.33
CA ILE A 455 -59.43 7.75 51.46
C ILE A 455 -59.94 8.35 52.76
N THR A 456 -60.17 9.66 52.83
CA THR A 456 -60.68 10.32 54.04
C THR A 456 -62.07 9.81 54.44
N VAL A 457 -62.98 9.67 53.47
CA VAL A 457 -64.35 9.18 53.74
C VAL A 457 -64.34 7.73 54.25
N VAL A 458 -63.51 6.85 53.67
CA VAL A 458 -63.40 5.46 54.12
C VAL A 458 -62.77 5.37 55.51
N THR A 459 -61.76 6.18 55.82
CA THR A 459 -61.17 6.22 57.16
C THR A 459 -62.12 6.78 58.21
N ILE A 460 -62.93 7.79 57.88
CA ILE A 460 -63.93 8.35 58.80
C ILE A 460 -65.06 7.35 59.05
N LEU A 461 -65.53 6.65 58.02
CA LEU A 461 -66.52 5.58 58.17
C LEU A 461 -66.00 4.40 58.98
N ALA A 462 -64.75 3.99 58.76
CA ALA A 462 -64.13 2.90 59.53
C ALA A 462 -63.90 3.28 61.01
N LEU A 463 -63.45 4.51 61.28
CA LEU A 463 -63.32 5.03 62.64
C LEU A 463 -64.69 5.22 63.32
N GLY A 464 -65.70 5.66 62.56
CA GLY A 464 -67.08 5.78 63.04
C GLY A 464 -67.69 4.42 63.40
N LEU A 465 -67.50 3.39 62.56
CA LEU A 465 -67.94 2.02 62.84
C LEU A 465 -67.20 1.41 64.04
N TYR A 466 -65.88 1.65 64.14
CA TYR A 466 -65.08 1.18 65.27
C TYR A 466 -65.50 1.86 66.59
N ALA A 467 -65.76 3.17 66.57
CA ALA A 467 -66.27 3.90 67.73
C ALA A 467 -67.69 3.47 68.11
N PHE A 468 -68.56 3.19 67.13
CA PHE A 468 -69.92 2.68 67.37
C PHE A 468 -69.90 1.30 68.03
N LEU A 469 -69.09 0.36 67.52
CA LEU A 469 -68.94 -0.99 68.08
C LEU A 469 -68.28 -0.98 69.46
N ARG A 470 -67.37 -0.02 69.72
CA ARG A 470 -66.73 0.14 71.04
C ARG A 470 -67.64 0.83 72.05
N SER A 471 -68.51 1.74 71.62
CA SER A 471 -69.53 2.38 72.47
C SER A 471 -70.67 1.41 72.83
N SER A 472 -71.06 0.53 71.91
CA SER A 472 -72.08 -0.51 72.17
C SER A 472 -71.58 -1.65 73.07
N SER A 473 -70.30 -1.68 73.41
CA SER A 473 -69.68 -2.71 74.26
C SER A 473 -69.37 -2.20 75.68
N GLY A 474 -69.88 -1.02 76.06
CA GLY A 474 -69.58 -0.34 77.33
C GLY A 474 -70.79 0.03 78.20
N LEU A 475 -71.99 -0.47 77.91
CA LEU A 475 -73.18 -0.29 78.74
C LEU A 475 -73.92 -1.63 78.88
N ASN A 476 -73.66 -2.26 80.02
CA ASN A 476 -74.24 -3.48 80.61
C ASN A 476 -73.87 -4.82 80.00
#